data_AF-J9Q3Z9-F1
#
_entry.id   AF-J9Q3Z9-F1
#
_cell.length_a   1.000
_cell.length_b   1.000
_cell.length_c   1.000
_cell.angle_alpha   90.00
_cell.angle_beta   90.00
_cell.angle_gamma   90.00
#
_symmetry.space_group_name_H-M   'P 1'
#
loop_
_entity.id
_entity.type
_entity.pdbx_description
1 polymer ?
#
loop_
_entity_poly.entity_id
_entity_poly.type
_entity_poly.pdbx_seq_one_letter_code
_entity_poly.pdbx_strand_id
1 'polypeptide(L)'
;TRGDLDTLSNVPARASKMLLMYYLNESGDKVYTLKKTDPMGCPTLSAHPARFSPDDKFSKQRVTLKKRFGLLPTQQPKAVY
;
A
#
# COMPACT_ATOMS: atom_id res chain seq x y z
N THR A 1 34.55 30.26 -12.92
CA THR A 1 33.09 30.03 -12.81
C THR A 1 32.84 28.63 -12.26
N ARG A 2 32.98 28.47 -10.94
CA ARG A 2 31.96 27.89 -10.02
C ARG A 2 31.03 26.83 -10.62
N GLY A 3 31.07 25.63 -10.03
CA GLY A 3 30.08 24.55 -10.17
C GLY A 3 30.67 23.34 -10.91
N ASP A 4 31.60 22.56 -10.35
CA ASP A 4 31.50 21.76 -9.12
C ASP A 4 30.26 20.83 -9.07
N LEU A 5 30.56 19.55 -9.24
CA LEU A 5 30.13 18.48 -8.32
C LEU A 5 28.72 17.87 -8.48
N ASP A 6 28.40 17.35 -9.67
CA ASP A 6 27.49 16.19 -9.75
C ASP A 6 28.31 14.89 -9.67
N THR A 7 28.91 14.71 -8.49
CA THR A 7 29.30 13.39 -7.99
C THR A 7 28.09 12.46 -8.11
N LEU A 8 28.14 11.54 -9.08
CA LEU A 8 27.33 10.33 -9.11
C LEU A 8 27.65 9.52 -7.85
N SER A 9 27.02 9.92 -6.74
CA SER A 9 27.00 9.19 -5.49
C SER A 9 26.23 7.90 -5.72
N ASN A 10 26.99 6.84 -5.97
CA ASN A 10 27.00 5.65 -5.11
C ASN A 10 25.61 5.22 -4.55
N VAL A 11 24.90 4.41 -5.35
CA VAL A 11 24.15 3.15 -5.07
C VAL A 11 24.01 2.73 -3.56
N PRO A 12 22.93 2.05 -3.05
CA PRO A 12 21.75 1.41 -3.68
C PRO A 12 20.37 1.69 -2.99
N ALA A 13 19.32 1.79 -3.80
CA ALA A 13 18.05 1.07 -3.62
C ALA A 13 17.17 1.39 -4.82
N ARG A 14 17.36 0.67 -5.93
CA ARG A 14 16.31 0.60 -6.97
C ARG A 14 15.16 -0.20 -6.36
N ALA A 15 14.36 0.46 -5.52
CA ALA A 15 13.01 0.02 -5.27
C ALA A 15 12.30 0.15 -6.61
N SER A 16 12.11 -0.99 -7.29
CA SER A 16 11.22 -1.09 -8.45
C SER A 16 9.94 -0.37 -8.08
N LYS A 17 9.73 0.82 -8.68
CA LYS A 17 8.61 1.68 -8.34
C LYS A 17 7.36 0.85 -8.61
N MET A 18 6.59 0.58 -7.58
CA MET A 18 5.36 -0.17 -7.71
C MET A 18 4.38 0.68 -8.52
N LEU A 19 4.34 0.41 -9.82
CA LEU A 19 3.60 1.19 -10.81
C LEU A 19 2.16 0.74 -10.97
N LEU A 20 1.86 -0.51 -10.57
CA LEU A 20 0.55 -1.08 -10.80
C LEU A 20 -0.44 -0.56 -9.77
N MET A 21 -1.46 0.13 -10.27
CA MET A 21 -2.55 0.68 -9.50
C MET A 21 -3.84 -0.09 -9.79
N TYR A 22 -4.86 0.08 -8.95
CA TYR A 22 -6.19 -0.42 -9.19
C TYR A 22 -7.27 0.50 -8.61
N TYR A 23 -8.48 0.34 -9.11
CA TYR A 23 -9.71 0.86 -8.52
C TYR A 23 -10.74 -0.28 -8.44
N LEU A 24 -11.82 -0.06 -7.70
CA LEU A 24 -12.93 -1.00 -7.58
C LEU A 24 -14.04 -0.59 -8.54
N ASN A 25 -14.50 -1.51 -9.37
CA ASN A 25 -15.69 -1.30 -10.20
C ASN A 25 -16.98 -1.43 -9.36
N GLU A 26 -18.13 -1.16 -9.97
CA GLU A 26 -19.45 -1.29 -9.31
C GLU A 26 -19.73 -2.71 -8.80
N SER A 27 -19.13 -3.73 -9.44
CA SER A 27 -19.21 -5.14 -9.04
C SER A 27 -18.29 -5.50 -7.86
N GLY A 28 -17.38 -4.61 -7.46
CA GLY A 28 -16.38 -4.85 -6.41
C GLY A 28 -15.09 -5.55 -6.86
N ASP A 29 -14.91 -5.76 -8.17
CA ASP A 29 -13.70 -6.30 -8.77
C ASP A 29 -12.61 -5.24 -8.92
N LYS A 30 -11.35 -5.70 -8.87
CA LYS A 30 -10.19 -4.83 -9.06
C LYS A 30 -9.90 -4.64 -10.55
N VAL A 31 -10.00 -3.41 -11.03
CA VAL A 31 -9.57 -3.03 -12.38
C VAL A 31 -8.19 -2.40 -12.31
N TYR A 32 -7.22 -3.01 -12.98
CA TYR A 32 -5.82 -2.59 -12.94
C TYR A 32 -5.52 -1.47 -13.94
N THR A 33 -4.68 -0.54 -13.54
CA THR A 33 -4.28 0.61 -14.35
C THR A 33 -2.90 1.12 -13.95
N LEU A 34 -2.25 1.85 -14.84
CA LEU A 34 -1.02 2.60 -14.55
C LEU A 34 -1.32 4.09 -14.27
N LYS A 35 -2.56 4.52 -14.49
CA LYS A 35 -3.02 5.89 -14.21
C LYS A 35 -3.19 6.05 -12.70
N LYS A 36 -2.93 7.27 -12.21
CA LYS A 36 -3.13 7.62 -10.79
C LYS A 36 -4.58 7.98 -10.45
N THR A 37 -5.41 8.15 -11.47
CA THR A 37 -6.81 8.54 -11.36
C THR A 37 -7.68 7.56 -12.13
N ASP A 38 -8.80 7.21 -11.53
CA ASP A 38 -9.88 6.43 -12.11
C ASP A 38 -10.66 7.27 -13.15
N PRO A 39 -11.36 6.68 -14.13
CA PRO A 39 -12.37 7.34 -14.95
C PRO A 39 -13.33 8.29 -14.23
N MET A 40 -13.70 8.03 -12.96
CA MET A 40 -14.54 8.93 -12.17
C MET A 40 -13.77 10.06 -11.47
N GLY A 41 -12.45 10.14 -11.66
CA GLY A 41 -11.59 11.16 -11.03
C GLY A 41 -11.09 10.80 -9.63
N CYS A 42 -11.49 9.66 -9.07
CA CYS A 42 -11.00 9.19 -7.77
C CYS A 42 -9.53 8.73 -7.84
N PRO A 43 -8.75 8.89 -6.76
CA PRO A 43 -7.36 8.41 -6.73
C PRO A 43 -7.32 6.88 -6.69
N THR A 44 -6.46 6.29 -7.54
CA THR A 44 -6.25 4.84 -7.58
C THR A 44 -5.37 4.36 -6.43
N LEU A 45 -5.53 3.10 -6.03
CA LEU A 45 -4.78 2.47 -4.95
C LEU A 45 -3.65 1.60 -5.50
N SER A 46 -2.56 1.43 -4.73
CA SER A 46 -1.48 0.51 -5.11
C SER A 46 -1.99 -0.93 -5.10
N ALA A 47 -1.77 -1.66 -6.19
CA ALA A 47 -2.12 -3.08 -6.28
C ALA A 47 -1.29 -3.98 -5.36
N HIS A 48 -0.20 -3.45 -4.83
CA HIS A 48 0.76 -4.21 -4.08
C HIS A 48 0.56 -4.08 -2.57
N PRO A 49 0.71 -5.18 -1.81
CA PRO A 49 0.52 -5.16 -0.36
C PRO A 49 1.58 -4.31 0.34
N ALA A 50 1.22 -3.76 1.49
CA ALA A 50 2.17 -3.07 2.36
C ALA A 50 3.30 -4.03 2.79
N ARG A 51 4.54 -3.55 2.80
CA ARG A 51 5.71 -4.34 3.16
C ARG A 51 5.60 -4.83 4.61
N PHE A 52 5.75 -6.14 4.81
CA PHE A 52 5.88 -6.71 6.15
C PHE A 52 7.27 -6.40 6.73
N SER A 53 7.30 -5.99 8.00
CA SER A 53 8.52 -5.87 8.79
C SER A 53 8.33 -6.63 10.10
N PRO A 54 9.25 -7.53 10.47
CA PRO A 54 9.22 -8.16 11.79
C PRO A 54 9.32 -7.13 12.92
N ASP A 55 10.21 -6.15 12.79
CA ASP A 55 10.35 -5.01 13.72
C ASP A 55 9.44 -3.85 13.34
N ASP A 56 8.13 -4.07 13.42
CA ASP A 56 7.13 -3.02 13.18
C ASP A 56 6.74 -2.32 14.48
N LYS A 57 7.33 -1.14 14.71
CA LYS A 57 7.09 -0.26 15.87
C LYS A 57 5.62 0.13 16.05
N PHE A 58 4.81 0.10 14.97
CA PHE A 58 3.41 0.50 15.01
C PHE A 58 2.42 -0.68 15.03
N SER A 59 2.91 -1.90 15.24
CA SER A 59 2.12 -3.13 15.29
C SER A 59 1.01 -3.07 16.36
N LYS A 60 1.34 -2.62 17.58
CA LYS A 60 0.38 -2.49 18.70
C LYS A 60 -0.76 -1.54 18.36
N GLN A 61 -0.44 -0.40 17.74
CA GLN A 61 -1.39 0.63 17.34
C GLN A 61 -2.34 0.08 16.25
N ARG A 62 -1.79 -0.64 15.27
CA ARG A 62 -2.58 -1.30 14.22
C ARG A 62 -3.59 -2.30 14.79
N VAL A 63 -3.17 -3.14 15.74
CA VAL A 63 -4.06 -4.13 16.39
C VAL A 63 -5.16 -3.43 17.21
N THR A 64 -4.80 -2.42 18.02
CA THR A 64 -5.77 -1.65 18.81
C THR A 64 -6.82 -0.98 17.92
N LEU A 65 -6.40 -0.39 16.80
CA LEU A 65 -7.32 0.23 15.84
C LEU A 65 -8.28 -0.79 15.24
N LYS A 66 -7.77 -1.93 14.76
CA LYS A 66 -8.62 -3.01 14.23
C LYS A 66 -9.62 -3.51 15.27
N LYS A 67 -9.21 -3.65 16.53
CA LYS A 67 -10.08 -4.08 17.64
C LYS A 67 -11.23 -3.08 17.88
N ARG A 68 -10.95 -1.76 17.86
CA ARG A 68 -11.97 -0.71 18.06
C ARG A 68 -13.05 -0.72 16.99
N PHE A 69 -12.70 -1.03 15.75
CA PHE A 69 -13.63 -1.07 14.61
C PHE A 69 -14.21 -2.47 14.35
N GLY A 70 -13.98 -3.46 15.22
CA GLY A 70 -14.52 -4.81 15.02
C GLY A 70 -13.93 -5.58 13.84
N LEU A 71 -12.78 -5.14 13.32
CA LEU A 71 -12.15 -5.68 12.09
C LEU A 71 -11.23 -6.87 12.36
N LEU A 72 -11.07 -7.29 13.62
CA LEU A 72 -10.21 -8.41 13.97
C LEU A 72 -10.94 -9.73 13.67
N PRO A 73 -10.32 -10.69 12.96
CA PRO A 73 -10.96 -11.99 12.67
C PRO A 73 -11.39 -12.74 13.94
N THR A 74 -10.67 -12.55 15.05
CA THR A 74 -11.00 -13.15 16.35
C THR A 74 -12.26 -12.58 17.00
N GLN A 75 -12.78 -11.43 16.52
CA GLN A 75 -14.04 -10.85 16.99
C GLN A 75 -15.25 -11.41 16.22
N GLN A 76 -15.01 -12.02 15.06
CA GLN A 76 -16.06 -12.61 14.24
C GLN A 76 -16.41 -14.01 14.75
N PRO A 77 -17.66 -14.48 14.56
CA PRO A 77 -18.03 -15.85 14.92
C PRO A 77 -17.12 -16.83 14.19
N LYS A 78 -16.83 -17.97 14.84
CA LYS A 78 -16.01 -19.02 14.25
C LYS A 78 -16.62 -19.43 12.91
N ALA A 79 -15.83 -19.38 11.84
CA ALA A 79 -16.25 -19.87 10.54
C ALA A 79 -16.65 -21.35 10.69
N VAL A 80 -17.89 -21.67 10.32
CA VAL A 80 -18.37 -23.04 10.20
C VAL A 80 -17.99 -23.51 8.80
N TYR A 81 -17.19 -24.57 8.73
CA TYR A 81 -16.72 -25.19 7.49
C TYR A 81 -17.57 -26.41 7.16
#